data_AF-A0A6N7PEY9-F1
#
_entry.id   AF-A0A6N7PEY9-F1
#
_cell.length_a   1.000
_cell.length_b   1.000
_cell.length_c   1.000
_cell.angle_alpha   90.00
_cell.angle_beta   90.00
_cell.angle_gamma   90.00
#
_symmetry.space_group_name_H-M   'P 1'
#
loop_
_entity.id
_entity.type
_entity.pdbx_description
1 polymer ?
#
loop_
_entity_poly.entity_id
_entity_poly.type
_entity_poly.pdbx_seq_one_letter_code
_entity_poly.pdbx_strand_id
1 'polypeptide(L)'
;MKILAMYEGMASLFPKKVLVTLIHAESGAAIGEYKIGREQLPEVFNRPTTLDMGDRSWRIVKARPFLLEGVKKITLHVVEPTAPFDKFIVPTKSYPPSVLMETPSSDLIINISLEDWRQLELLPVAQLELIQEQITIIEGMLETINEDDGLLGYDTIHERIDIEGAVLNIPFDEFFQFVNGVERGYVQGVADSFVIRSENYQYYGIMREGVIVNLCLLEFDSAEDEFAGVVEKYELLLADWCNGKIIF
;
A
#
# COMPACT_ATOMS: atom_id res chain seq x y z
N MET A 1 7.40 37.63 5.22
CA MET A 1 6.74 36.98 6.38
C MET A 1 5.23 37.24 6.34
N LYS A 2 4.48 36.37 5.64
CA LYS A 2 3.01 36.33 5.68
C LYS A 2 2.41 35.02 5.13
N ILE A 3 3.25 34.15 4.55
CA ILE A 3 2.83 32.84 4.02
C ILE A 3 2.82 31.75 5.12
N LEU A 4 3.67 31.86 6.16
CA LEU A 4 3.73 30.87 7.24
C LEU A 4 2.48 30.86 8.15
N ALA A 5 1.74 31.97 8.24
CA ALA A 5 0.56 32.06 9.12
C ALA A 5 -0.71 31.44 8.51
N MET A 6 -0.71 31.05 7.23
CA MET A 6 -1.87 30.39 6.61
C MET A 6 -1.91 28.87 6.84
N TYR A 7 -0.78 28.22 7.12
CA TYR A 7 -0.74 26.78 7.36
C TYR A 7 -1.28 26.38 8.75
N GLU A 8 -1.08 27.23 9.78
CA GLU A 8 -1.66 26.99 11.11
C GLU A 8 -3.18 27.20 11.16
N GLY A 9 -3.76 27.93 10.21
CA GLY A 9 -5.22 28.13 10.11
C GLY A 9 -5.99 26.95 9.52
N MET A 10 -5.35 26.17 8.63
CA MET A 10 -5.96 25.03 7.94
C MET A 10 -5.99 23.75 8.80
N ALA A 11 -5.02 23.58 9.70
CA ALA A 11 -4.96 22.45 10.63
C ALA A 11 -6.11 22.44 11.67
N SER A 12 -6.93 23.51 11.72
CA SER A 12 -8.10 23.62 12.59
C SER A 12 -9.42 23.13 11.96
N LEU A 13 -9.44 22.83 10.66
CA LEU A 13 -10.67 22.51 9.92
C LEU A 13 -11.10 21.05 10.00
N PHE A 14 -10.18 20.14 10.35
CA PHE A 14 -10.46 18.70 10.39
C PHE A 14 -10.44 18.15 11.82
N PRO A 15 -11.41 17.31 12.19
CA PRO A 15 -11.41 16.71 13.51
C PRO A 15 -10.23 15.75 13.66
N LYS A 16 -9.37 15.99 14.66
CA LYS A 16 -8.23 15.11 14.99
C LYS A 16 -8.66 13.68 15.36
N LYS A 17 -9.92 13.49 15.75
CA LYS A 17 -10.51 12.20 16.07
C LYS A 17 -11.90 12.07 15.46
N VAL A 18 -12.18 10.89 14.93
CA VAL A 18 -13.48 10.51 14.37
C VAL A 18 -14.14 9.52 15.33
N LEU A 19 -15.42 9.72 15.62
CA LEU A 19 -16.23 8.73 16.34
C LEU A 19 -16.70 7.66 15.35
N VAL A 20 -16.27 6.42 15.57
CA VAL A 20 -16.57 5.27 14.73
C VAL A 20 -17.55 4.36 15.45
N THR A 21 -18.73 4.15 14.87
CA THR A 21 -19.73 3.18 15.35
C THR A 21 -19.62 1.92 14.51
N LEU A 22 -19.39 0.77 15.15
CA LEU A 22 -19.35 -0.53 14.49
C LEU A 22 -20.71 -1.22 14.59
N ILE A 23 -21.19 -1.71 13.43
CA ILE A 23 -22.40 -2.52 13.31
C ILE A 23 -22.01 -3.85 12.65
N HIS A 24 -22.40 -4.98 13.23
CA HIS A 24 -22.21 -6.27 12.59
C HIS A 24 -23.06 -6.36 11.32
N ALA A 25 -22.47 -6.65 10.18
CA ALA A 25 -23.14 -6.54 8.88
C ALA A 25 -24.33 -7.50 8.73
N GLU A 26 -24.20 -8.74 9.21
CA GLU A 26 -25.27 -9.75 9.08
C GLU A 26 -26.41 -9.57 10.10
N SER A 27 -26.07 -9.41 11.39
CA SER A 27 -27.06 -9.34 12.47
C SER A 27 -27.63 -7.94 12.69
N GLY A 28 -26.98 -6.89 12.16
CA GLY A 28 -27.31 -5.50 12.43
C GLY A 28 -27.05 -5.06 13.88
N ALA A 29 -26.41 -5.91 14.69
CA ALA A 29 -26.13 -5.61 16.09
C ALA A 29 -25.04 -4.55 16.21
N ALA A 30 -25.24 -3.57 17.09
CA ALA A 30 -24.19 -2.63 17.46
C ALA A 30 -23.09 -3.38 18.22
N ILE A 31 -21.86 -3.29 17.71
CA ILE A 31 -20.68 -3.88 18.35
C ILE A 31 -20.10 -2.90 19.38
N GLY A 32 -19.95 -1.63 19.00
CA GLY A 32 -19.40 -0.60 19.89
C GLY A 32 -19.15 0.75 19.21
N GLU A 33 -18.70 1.71 20.00
CA GLU A 33 -18.26 3.04 19.54
C GLU A 33 -16.82 3.32 19.97
N TYR A 34 -16.01 3.82 19.04
CA TYR A 34 -14.57 4.06 19.23
C TYR A 34 -14.21 5.49 18.81
N LYS A 35 -13.27 6.13 19.51
CA LYS A 35 -12.69 7.41 19.07
C LYS A 35 -11.31 7.16 18.47
N ILE A 36 -11.25 7.19 17.15
CA ILE A 36 -10.07 6.80 16.36
C ILE A 36 -9.39 8.06 15.82
N GLY A 37 -8.06 8.05 15.73
CA GLY A 37 -7.31 9.12 15.07
C GLY A 37 -7.67 9.20 13.59
N ARG A 38 -7.75 10.40 13.01
CA ARG A 38 -8.12 10.55 11.59
C ARG A 38 -7.11 9.87 10.66
N GLU A 39 -5.85 9.88 11.07
CA GLU A 39 -4.70 9.24 10.44
C GLU A 39 -4.80 7.71 10.40
N GLN A 40 -5.60 7.10 11.27
CA GLN A 40 -5.78 5.65 11.34
C GLN A 40 -6.94 5.17 10.46
N LEU A 41 -7.61 6.08 9.74
CA LEU A 41 -8.73 5.78 8.88
C LEU A 41 -8.40 6.20 7.45
N PRO A 42 -8.78 5.41 6.44
CA PRO A 42 -8.59 5.81 5.05
C PRO A 42 -9.36 7.11 4.76
N GLU A 43 -8.90 7.87 3.78
CA GLU A 43 -9.63 9.09 3.41
C GLU A 43 -11.01 8.79 2.81
N VAL A 44 -11.08 7.68 2.08
CA VAL A 44 -12.24 7.17 1.35
C VAL A 44 -12.34 5.66 1.57
N PHE A 45 -13.55 5.15 1.81
CA PHE A 45 -13.80 3.71 1.98
C PHE A 45 -14.24 3.04 0.67
N ASN A 46 -13.39 3.08 -0.37
CA ASN A 46 -13.68 2.59 -1.72
C ASN A 46 -12.94 1.31 -2.11
N ARG A 47 -12.22 0.70 -1.16
CA ARG A 47 -11.43 -0.50 -1.38
C ARG A 47 -11.49 -1.41 -0.17
N PRO A 48 -11.24 -2.72 -0.33
CA PRO A 48 -11.22 -3.67 0.79
C PRO A 48 -10.32 -3.15 1.90
N THR A 49 -10.91 -2.99 3.09
CA THR A 49 -10.24 -2.37 4.23
C THR A 49 -10.51 -3.19 5.47
N THR A 50 -9.45 -3.48 6.21
CA THR A 50 -9.51 -4.11 7.53
C THR A 50 -8.95 -3.13 8.55
N LEU A 51 -9.63 -2.97 9.68
CA LEU A 51 -9.19 -2.10 10.77
C LEU A 51 -9.12 -2.87 12.08
N ASP A 52 -8.05 -2.64 12.83
CA ASP A 52 -7.93 -3.12 14.19
C ASP A 52 -8.64 -2.16 15.14
N MET A 53 -9.63 -2.67 15.87
CA MET A 53 -10.40 -1.89 16.86
C MET A 53 -10.48 -2.65 18.18
N GLY A 54 -9.68 -2.20 19.14
CA GLY A 54 -9.53 -2.88 20.43
C GLY A 54 -8.60 -4.09 20.30
N ASP A 55 -9.09 -5.27 20.65
CA ASP A 55 -8.39 -6.55 20.59
C ASP A 55 -8.76 -7.38 19.35
N ARG A 56 -9.52 -6.80 18.43
CA ARG A 56 -10.05 -7.48 17.24
C ARG A 56 -9.80 -6.69 15.98
N SER A 57 -9.68 -7.45 14.89
CA SER A 57 -9.60 -6.92 13.54
C SER A 57 -10.95 -7.08 12.85
N TRP A 58 -11.38 -6.08 12.08
CA TRP A 58 -12.69 -6.04 11.45
C TRP A 58 -12.56 -5.71 9.98
N ARG A 59 -13.12 -6.56 9.11
CA ARG A 59 -13.27 -6.25 7.69
C ARG A 59 -14.48 -5.34 7.50
N ILE A 60 -14.28 -4.21 6.85
CA ILE A 60 -15.33 -3.25 6.56
C ILE A 60 -16.04 -3.67 5.27
N VAL A 61 -17.36 -3.74 5.31
CA VAL A 61 -18.20 -4.07 4.14
C VAL A 61 -19.11 -2.93 3.72
N LYS A 62 -19.28 -1.91 4.57
CA LYS A 62 -20.02 -0.69 4.25
C LYS A 62 -19.57 0.46 5.15
N ALA A 63 -19.48 1.66 4.61
CA ALA A 63 -19.10 2.87 5.35
C ALA A 63 -20.11 4.01 5.14
N ARG A 64 -20.50 4.71 6.22
CA ARG A 64 -21.41 5.85 6.15
C ARG A 64 -20.98 6.99 7.10
N PRO A 65 -20.59 8.17 6.60
CA PRO A 65 -20.34 8.48 5.19
C PRO A 65 -19.12 7.71 4.64
N PHE A 66 -19.05 7.61 3.33
CA PHE A 66 -17.98 6.91 2.60
C PHE A 66 -16.70 7.77 2.46
N LEU A 67 -16.86 9.08 2.27
CA LEU A 67 -15.79 10.07 2.28
C LEU A 67 -15.67 10.67 3.69
N LEU A 68 -14.47 10.71 4.26
CA LEU A 68 -14.24 11.18 5.63
C LEU A 68 -13.83 12.66 5.76
N GLU A 69 -13.73 13.40 4.64
CA GLU A 69 -13.39 14.83 4.68
C GLU A 69 -14.39 15.63 5.54
N GLY A 70 -13.89 16.28 6.60
CA GLY A 70 -14.72 17.07 7.54
C GLY A 70 -15.64 16.24 8.46
N VAL A 71 -15.56 14.91 8.40
CA VAL A 71 -16.48 14.01 9.11
C VAL A 71 -16.05 13.77 10.55
N LYS A 72 -16.96 14.00 11.50
CA LYS A 72 -16.75 13.75 12.94
C LYS A 72 -17.26 12.39 13.41
N LYS A 73 -18.15 11.77 12.63
CA LYS A 73 -18.80 10.50 12.98
C LYS A 73 -18.97 9.63 11.73
N ILE A 74 -18.64 8.35 11.85
CA ILE A 74 -18.82 7.36 10.80
C ILE A 74 -19.42 6.10 11.39
N THR A 75 -20.30 5.46 10.64
CA THR A 75 -20.82 4.12 10.91
C THR A 75 -20.20 3.14 9.93
N LEU A 76 -19.59 2.08 10.44
CA LEU A 76 -19.00 1.01 9.65
C LEU A 76 -19.79 -0.27 9.89
N HIS A 77 -20.25 -0.89 8.81
CA HIS A 77 -20.72 -2.27 8.88
C HIS A 77 -19.53 -3.19 8.66
N VAL A 78 -19.37 -4.15 9.56
CA VAL A 78 -18.19 -5.01 9.61
C VAL A 78 -18.53 -6.48 9.72
N VAL A 79 -17.58 -7.31 9.32
CA VAL A 79 -17.56 -8.77 9.51
C VAL A 79 -16.19 -9.19 10.04
N GLU A 80 -16.10 -10.39 10.59
CA GLU A 80 -14.81 -10.99 10.95
C GLU A 80 -13.95 -11.13 9.67
N PRO A 81 -12.62 -10.87 9.72
CA PRO A 81 -11.76 -10.90 8.54
C PRO A 81 -11.70 -12.25 7.83
N THR A 82 -12.01 -13.33 8.56
CA THR A 82 -12.05 -14.71 8.06
C THR A 82 -13.35 -15.07 7.35
N ALA A 83 -14.33 -14.16 7.29
CA ALA A 83 -15.55 -14.38 6.52
C ALA A 83 -15.20 -14.61 5.03
N PRO A 84 -15.76 -15.64 4.39
CA PRO A 84 -15.46 -15.93 2.99
C PRO A 84 -15.99 -14.82 2.08
N PHE A 85 -15.12 -14.27 1.23
CA PHE A 85 -15.49 -13.40 0.13
C PHE A 85 -15.05 -14.04 -1.17
N ASP A 86 -15.96 -14.11 -2.14
CA ASP A 86 -15.67 -14.58 -3.50
C ASP A 86 -15.02 -13.49 -4.37
N LYS A 87 -14.44 -12.45 -3.75
CA LYS A 87 -13.87 -11.25 -4.40
C LYS A 87 -12.41 -11.07 -4.00
N PHE A 88 -11.63 -10.52 -4.92
CA PHE A 88 -10.23 -10.16 -4.68
C PHE A 88 -10.13 -8.91 -3.81
N ILE A 89 -9.08 -8.82 -2.98
CA ILE A 89 -8.86 -7.67 -2.09
C ILE A 89 -8.02 -6.54 -2.72
N VAL A 90 -7.35 -6.84 -3.83
CA VAL A 90 -6.54 -5.92 -4.62
C VAL A 90 -6.93 -6.05 -6.10
N PRO A 91 -6.82 -4.97 -6.90
CA PRO A 91 -7.20 -5.01 -8.31
C PRO A 91 -6.19 -5.78 -9.17
N THR A 92 -5.01 -6.06 -8.64
CA THR A 92 -3.92 -6.63 -9.42
C THR A 92 -2.99 -7.48 -8.57
N LYS A 93 -2.33 -8.46 -9.18
CA LYS A 93 -1.36 -9.36 -8.53
C LYS A 93 -0.07 -9.49 -9.32
N SER A 94 1.00 -9.73 -8.57
CA SER A 94 2.27 -10.27 -9.06
C SER A 94 2.73 -11.36 -8.08
N TYR A 95 3.51 -12.33 -8.57
CA TYR A 95 3.93 -13.46 -7.75
C TYR A 95 5.37 -13.27 -7.26
N PRO A 96 5.65 -13.45 -5.95
CA PRO A 96 7.02 -13.57 -5.50
C PRO A 96 7.66 -14.85 -6.05
N PRO A 97 8.99 -14.85 -6.30
CA PRO A 97 9.69 -16.07 -6.64
C PRO A 97 9.45 -17.13 -5.55
N SER A 98 8.88 -18.26 -5.96
CA SER A 98 8.43 -19.32 -5.07
C SER A 98 9.57 -20.26 -4.71
N VAL A 99 10.42 -19.89 -3.75
CA VAL A 99 11.37 -20.82 -3.13
C VAL A 99 11.53 -20.49 -1.65
N LEU A 100 11.24 -21.49 -0.80
CA LEU A 100 11.63 -21.45 0.61
C LEU A 100 13.14 -21.60 0.69
N MET A 101 13.84 -20.53 1.05
CA MET A 101 15.24 -20.60 1.46
C MET A 101 15.33 -20.61 2.98
N GLU A 102 16.35 -21.30 3.50
CA GLU A 102 16.74 -21.16 4.90
C GLU A 102 17.01 -19.69 5.18
N THR A 103 16.27 -19.17 6.15
CA THR A 103 16.25 -17.76 6.44
C THR A 103 17.57 -17.39 7.13
N PRO A 104 18.40 -16.49 6.58
CA PRO A 104 19.63 -16.08 7.24
C PRO A 104 19.32 -15.58 8.65
N SER A 105 20.24 -15.73 9.60
CA SER A 105 20.09 -15.03 10.88
C SER A 105 20.20 -13.53 10.62
N SER A 106 19.07 -12.82 10.65
CA SER A 106 18.97 -11.37 10.49
C SER A 106 18.03 -10.83 11.56
N ASP A 107 18.31 -9.62 12.03
CA ASP A 107 17.47 -8.94 13.01
C ASP A 107 16.19 -8.36 12.37
N LEU A 108 16.23 -8.07 11.06
CA LEU A 108 15.07 -7.59 10.30
C LEU A 108 14.48 -8.69 9.40
N ILE A 109 13.28 -9.12 9.75
CA ILE A 109 12.43 -10.02 8.96
C ILE A 109 11.07 -9.35 8.84
N ILE A 110 10.59 -9.17 7.61
CA ILE A 110 9.23 -8.68 7.38
C ILE A 110 8.38 -9.77 6.74
N ASN A 111 7.08 -9.73 7.03
CA ASN A 111 6.09 -10.59 6.40
C ASN A 111 5.25 -9.72 5.47
N ILE A 112 5.19 -10.08 4.19
CA ILE A 112 4.37 -9.42 3.17
C ILE A 112 3.38 -10.46 2.67
N SER A 113 2.09 -10.12 2.62
CA SER A 113 1.08 -11.01 2.05
C SER A 113 1.32 -11.21 0.55
N LEU A 114 0.77 -12.27 -0.04
CA LEU A 114 0.90 -12.48 -1.48
C LEU A 114 0.18 -11.38 -2.27
N GLU A 115 -0.87 -10.82 -1.69
CA GLU A 115 -1.68 -9.76 -2.27
C GLU A 115 -0.97 -8.40 -2.24
N ASP A 116 -0.15 -8.14 -1.22
CA ASP A 116 0.60 -6.88 -1.07
C ASP A 116 1.94 -6.88 -1.84
N TRP A 117 2.33 -8.04 -2.39
CA TRP A 117 3.59 -8.17 -3.12
C TRP A 117 3.64 -7.27 -4.37
N ARG A 118 4.68 -6.42 -4.42
CA ARG A 118 4.97 -5.48 -5.52
C ARG A 118 3.80 -4.54 -5.84
N GLN A 119 2.98 -4.12 -4.86
CA GLN A 119 1.88 -3.17 -5.11
C GLN A 119 2.34 -1.70 -5.20
N LEU A 120 3.45 -1.36 -4.55
CA LEU A 120 4.17 -0.10 -4.71
C LEU A 120 5.54 -0.41 -5.30
N GLU A 121 5.68 -0.23 -6.61
CA GLU A 121 6.84 -0.73 -7.36
C GLU A 121 7.61 0.39 -8.05
N LEU A 122 8.93 0.41 -7.86
CA LEU A 122 9.83 1.32 -8.56
C LEU A 122 10.28 0.68 -9.88
N LEU A 123 9.99 1.33 -11.00
CA LEU A 123 10.20 0.82 -12.35
C LEU A 123 10.95 1.82 -13.23
N PRO A 124 11.70 1.38 -14.25
CA PRO A 124 12.42 2.29 -15.13
C PRO A 124 11.46 3.21 -15.90
N VAL A 125 11.78 4.51 -15.96
CA VAL A 125 11.05 5.50 -16.79
C VAL A 125 11.07 5.09 -18.27
N ALA A 126 12.09 4.37 -18.72
CA ALA A 126 12.17 3.82 -20.07
C ALA A 126 10.99 2.88 -20.44
N GLN A 127 10.23 2.39 -19.45
CA GLN A 127 9.05 1.53 -19.65
C GLN A 127 7.73 2.26 -19.43
N LEU A 128 7.74 3.60 -19.37
CA LEU A 128 6.56 4.40 -19.06
C LEU A 128 5.34 4.05 -19.92
N GLU A 129 5.52 3.84 -21.23
CA GLU A 129 4.42 3.48 -22.14
C GLU A 129 3.73 2.18 -21.71
N LEU A 130 4.50 1.12 -21.45
CA LEU A 130 3.98 -0.17 -20.97
C LEU A 130 3.31 -0.04 -19.60
N ILE A 131 3.91 0.74 -18.69
CA ILE A 131 3.36 0.97 -17.35
C ILE A 131 2.01 1.68 -17.46
N GLN A 132 1.90 2.71 -18.31
CA GLN A 132 0.65 3.43 -18.55
C GLN A 132 -0.45 2.54 -19.10
N GLU A 133 -0.14 1.66 -20.06
CA GLU A 133 -1.12 0.69 -20.58
C GLU A 133 -1.70 -0.19 -19.45
N GLN A 134 -0.84 -0.65 -18.54
CA GLN A 134 -1.23 -1.52 -17.44
C GLN A 134 -2.01 -0.75 -16.36
N ILE A 135 -1.64 0.50 -16.10
CA ILE A 135 -2.39 1.40 -15.22
C ILE A 135 -3.78 1.69 -15.78
N THR A 136 -3.94 1.92 -17.09
CA THR A 136 -5.26 2.16 -17.69
C THR A 136 -6.21 0.95 -17.53
N ILE A 137 -5.69 -0.28 -17.58
CA ILE A 137 -6.50 -1.49 -17.29
C ILE A 137 -7.01 -1.43 -15.84
N ILE A 138 -6.12 -1.09 -14.90
CA ILE A 138 -6.45 -1.00 -13.47
C ILE A 138 -7.45 0.13 -13.21
N GLU A 139 -7.25 1.31 -13.79
CA GLU A 139 -8.19 2.44 -13.69
C GLU A 139 -9.60 2.02 -14.13
N GLY A 140 -9.70 1.31 -15.27
CA GLY A 140 -10.99 0.76 -15.72
C GLY A 140 -11.62 -0.20 -14.71
N MET A 141 -10.83 -1.01 -13.99
CA MET A 141 -11.35 -1.85 -12.91
C MET A 141 -11.82 -1.01 -11.72
N LEU A 142 -11.08 0.03 -11.33
CA LEU A 142 -11.45 0.93 -10.23
C LEU A 142 -12.74 1.70 -10.54
N GLU A 143 -12.97 2.11 -11.79
CA GLU A 143 -14.17 2.84 -12.22
C GLU A 143 -15.44 1.98 -12.24
N THR A 144 -15.32 0.66 -12.40
CA THR A 144 -16.48 -0.25 -12.43
C THR A 144 -17.09 -0.52 -11.06
N ILE A 145 -16.43 -0.08 -9.99
CA ILE A 145 -16.87 -0.29 -8.62
C ILE A 145 -17.91 0.76 -8.23
N ASN A 146 -19.12 0.31 -7.88
CA ASN A 146 -20.10 1.20 -7.24
C ASN A 146 -19.60 1.62 -5.84
N GLU A 147 -19.97 2.82 -5.38
CA GLU A 147 -19.49 3.42 -4.12
C GLU A 147 -19.63 2.51 -2.88
N ASP A 148 -20.68 1.69 -2.80
CA ASP A 148 -20.92 0.74 -1.69
C ASP A 148 -20.23 -0.64 -1.93
N ASP A 149 -19.89 -1.00 -3.17
CA ASP A 149 -19.37 -2.32 -3.53
C ASP A 149 -17.84 -2.43 -3.40
N GLY A 150 -17.11 -1.31 -3.38
CA GLY A 150 -15.65 -1.31 -3.35
C GLY A 150 -15.04 -1.94 -2.11
N LEU A 151 -15.76 -1.87 -0.99
CA LEU A 151 -15.37 -2.52 0.27
C LEU A 151 -15.48 -4.06 0.20
N LEU A 152 -16.33 -4.56 -0.70
CA LEU A 152 -16.50 -6.00 -0.90
C LEU A 152 -15.34 -6.58 -1.70
N GLY A 153 -14.72 -5.77 -2.56
CA GLY A 153 -13.56 -6.12 -3.38
C GLY A 153 -13.87 -6.23 -4.87
N TYR A 154 -12.92 -6.81 -5.60
CA TYR A 154 -12.91 -6.86 -7.06
C TYR A 154 -13.41 -8.21 -7.56
N ASP A 155 -14.23 -8.20 -8.61
CA ASP A 155 -14.72 -9.44 -9.25
C ASP A 155 -13.66 -10.11 -10.14
N THR A 156 -12.69 -9.32 -10.60
CA THR A 156 -11.55 -9.78 -11.41
C THR A 156 -10.25 -9.26 -10.81
N ILE A 157 -9.14 -9.87 -11.19
CA ILE A 157 -7.80 -9.43 -10.82
C ILE A 157 -6.91 -9.39 -12.06
N HIS A 158 -6.16 -8.31 -12.22
CA HIS A 158 -5.23 -8.14 -13.33
C HIS A 158 -3.84 -8.71 -13.00
N GLU A 159 -3.35 -9.65 -13.80
CA GLU A 159 -2.01 -10.25 -13.61
C GLU A 159 -0.95 -9.45 -14.37
N ARG A 160 0.08 -8.95 -13.67
CA ARG A 160 1.12 -8.09 -14.26
C ARG A 160 2.25 -8.87 -14.93
N ILE A 161 1.92 -9.84 -15.79
CA ILE A 161 2.90 -10.73 -16.42
C ILE A 161 3.87 -9.96 -17.33
N ASP A 162 3.37 -8.97 -18.08
CA ASP A 162 4.16 -8.23 -19.07
C ASP A 162 5.24 -7.32 -18.45
N ILE A 163 5.05 -6.91 -17.19
CA ILE A 163 6.00 -6.06 -16.44
C ILE A 163 7.05 -6.88 -15.67
N GLU A 164 6.91 -8.21 -15.58
CA GLU A 164 7.94 -9.06 -14.94
C GLU A 164 9.30 -9.00 -15.66
N GLY A 165 9.34 -8.54 -16.91
CA GLY A 165 10.57 -8.27 -17.66
C GLY A 165 11.29 -6.95 -17.30
N ALA A 166 10.71 -6.12 -16.43
CA ALA A 166 11.26 -4.84 -16.00
C ALA A 166 12.37 -5.00 -14.95
N VAL A 167 13.44 -5.67 -15.35
CA VAL A 167 14.55 -5.97 -14.44
C VAL A 167 15.41 -4.72 -14.24
N LEU A 168 15.51 -4.30 -12.99
CA LEU A 168 16.45 -3.26 -12.57
C LEU A 168 17.89 -3.79 -12.62
N ASN A 169 18.85 -2.88 -12.75
CA ASN A 169 20.27 -3.18 -12.67
C ASN A 169 20.96 -2.20 -11.71
N ILE A 170 20.57 -2.29 -10.43
CA ILE A 170 21.05 -1.38 -9.39
C ILE A 170 21.93 -2.18 -8.42
N PRO A 171 23.22 -1.84 -8.25
CA PRO A 171 24.07 -2.49 -7.25
C PRO A 171 23.51 -2.28 -5.84
N PHE A 172 23.28 -3.37 -5.10
CA PHE A 172 22.61 -3.34 -3.81
C PHE A 172 23.37 -2.50 -2.77
N ASP A 173 24.69 -2.68 -2.65
CA ASP A 173 25.48 -1.93 -1.68
C ASP A 173 25.53 -0.43 -2.00
N GLU A 174 25.51 -0.07 -3.29
CA GLU A 174 25.43 1.33 -3.71
C GLU A 174 24.08 1.95 -3.35
N PHE A 175 23.00 1.22 -3.62
CA PHE A 175 21.64 1.66 -3.28
C PHE A 175 21.49 1.81 -1.75
N PHE A 176 21.93 0.82 -0.98
CA PHE A 176 21.91 0.85 0.47
C PHE A 176 22.64 2.07 1.04
N GLN A 177 23.81 2.41 0.50
CA GLN A 177 24.54 3.61 0.92
C GLN A 177 23.81 4.90 0.51
N PHE A 178 23.25 4.92 -0.71
CA PHE A 178 22.57 6.09 -1.25
C PHE A 178 21.34 6.49 -0.42
N VAL A 179 20.51 5.51 -0.02
CA VAL A 179 19.32 5.76 0.81
C VAL A 179 19.64 5.88 2.31
N ASN A 180 20.92 5.94 2.68
CA ASN A 180 21.37 5.92 4.08
C ASN A 180 20.76 4.74 4.87
N GLY A 181 20.76 3.55 4.27
CA GLY A 181 20.20 2.34 4.86
C GLY A 181 20.81 2.07 6.24
N VAL A 182 19.93 1.85 7.22
CA VAL A 182 20.30 1.62 8.62
C VAL A 182 20.35 0.13 8.93
N GLU A 183 19.49 -0.65 8.27
CA GLU A 183 19.30 -2.07 8.54
C GLU A 183 19.01 -2.84 7.27
N ARG A 184 19.48 -4.09 7.23
CA ARG A 184 19.26 -5.04 6.13
C ARG A 184 18.45 -6.21 6.65
N GLY A 185 17.55 -6.71 5.82
CA GLY A 185 16.70 -7.86 6.14
C GLY A 185 16.27 -8.61 4.90
N TYR A 186 15.23 -9.42 5.05
CA TYR A 186 14.61 -10.17 3.97
C TYR A 186 13.10 -10.32 4.22
N VAL A 187 12.40 -10.75 3.19
CA VAL A 187 10.98 -11.06 3.26
C VAL A 187 10.82 -12.54 3.58
N GLN A 188 10.06 -12.85 4.62
CA GLN A 188 9.84 -14.22 5.08
C GLN A 188 9.23 -15.06 3.96
N GLY A 189 9.87 -16.19 3.63
CA GLY A 189 9.37 -17.13 2.62
C GLY A 189 9.60 -16.73 1.16
N VAL A 190 10.35 -15.65 0.90
CA VAL A 190 10.69 -15.21 -0.46
C VAL A 190 12.20 -15.33 -0.69
N ALA A 191 12.61 -16.19 -1.60
CA ALA A 191 14.01 -16.36 -1.98
C ALA A 191 14.57 -15.12 -2.67
N ASP A 192 15.88 -14.92 -2.51
CA ASP A 192 16.63 -13.78 -3.08
C ASP A 192 16.06 -12.41 -2.67
N SER A 193 15.21 -12.38 -1.64
CA SER A 193 14.61 -11.14 -1.19
C SER A 193 15.59 -10.31 -0.36
N PHE A 194 15.37 -9.00 -0.40
CA PHE A 194 16.03 -8.08 0.51
C PHE A 194 15.01 -7.14 1.13
N VAL A 195 15.39 -6.57 2.27
CA VAL A 195 14.73 -5.43 2.91
C VAL A 195 15.80 -4.43 3.30
N ILE A 196 15.53 -3.15 3.08
CA ILE A 196 16.34 -2.04 3.57
C ILE A 196 15.41 -1.11 4.35
N ARG A 197 15.78 -0.82 5.60
CA ARG A 197 15.16 0.26 6.37
C ARG A 197 16.04 1.50 6.32
N SER A 198 15.55 2.58 5.73
CA SER A 198 16.14 3.92 5.84
C SER A 198 15.44 4.72 6.95
N GLU A 199 15.71 6.02 7.03
CA GLU A 199 15.02 6.92 7.96
C GLU A 199 13.55 7.10 7.56
N ASN A 200 13.26 7.19 6.26
CA ASN A 200 11.95 7.59 5.75
C ASN A 200 11.16 6.45 5.10
N TYR A 201 11.85 5.40 4.63
CA TYR A 201 11.22 4.34 3.86
C TYR A 201 11.69 2.92 4.25
N GLN A 202 10.85 1.95 3.91
CA GLN A 202 11.22 0.54 3.89
C GLN A 202 11.17 0.03 2.46
N TYR A 203 12.35 -0.19 1.89
CA TYR A 203 12.48 -0.79 0.56
C TYR A 203 12.53 -2.30 0.69
N TYR A 204 11.95 -2.99 -0.27
CA TYR A 204 12.11 -4.42 -0.42
C TYR A 204 12.15 -4.80 -1.90
N GLY A 205 12.46 -6.06 -2.16
CA GLY A 205 12.37 -6.59 -3.51
C GLY A 205 13.23 -7.82 -3.65
N ILE A 206 13.74 -8.03 -4.86
CA ILE A 206 14.57 -9.18 -5.22
C ILE A 206 15.96 -8.69 -5.62
N MET A 207 16.99 -9.36 -5.13
CA MET A 207 18.39 -9.13 -5.45
C MET A 207 19.04 -10.43 -5.91
N ARG A 208 19.70 -10.41 -7.06
CA ARG A 208 20.48 -11.54 -7.57
C ARG A 208 21.92 -11.11 -7.75
N GLU A 209 22.86 -11.91 -7.23
CA GLU A 209 24.30 -11.66 -7.38
C GLU A 209 24.73 -10.23 -6.96
N GLY A 210 24.08 -9.66 -5.94
CA GLY A 210 24.37 -8.30 -5.45
C GLY A 210 23.71 -7.17 -6.26
N VAL A 211 22.84 -7.49 -7.22
CA VAL A 211 22.11 -6.54 -8.05
C VAL A 211 20.62 -6.62 -7.75
N ILE A 212 20.01 -5.48 -7.44
CA ILE A 212 18.56 -5.34 -7.27
C ILE A 212 17.92 -5.48 -8.65
N VAL A 213 17.02 -6.45 -8.78
CA VAL A 213 16.26 -6.74 -10.00
C VAL A 213 14.80 -6.30 -9.90
N ASN A 214 14.25 -6.25 -8.68
CA ASN A 214 12.96 -5.61 -8.37
C ASN A 214 13.14 -4.73 -7.14
N LEU A 215 12.55 -3.54 -7.17
CA LEU A 215 12.59 -2.59 -6.06
C LEU A 215 11.17 -2.10 -5.77
N CYS A 216 10.78 -2.15 -4.51
CA CYS A 216 9.45 -1.83 -4.04
C CYS A 216 9.52 -1.04 -2.75
N LEU A 217 8.44 -0.34 -2.44
CA LEU A 217 8.21 0.30 -1.14
C LEU A 217 7.17 -0.50 -0.38
N LEU A 218 7.38 -0.68 0.93
CA LEU A 218 6.36 -1.29 1.79
C LEU A 218 5.15 -0.35 1.92
N GLU A 219 5.42 0.93 2.14
CA GLU A 219 4.44 2.00 2.29
C GLU A 219 4.98 3.27 1.63
N PHE A 220 4.08 4.17 1.22
CA PHE A 220 4.44 5.46 0.62
C PHE A 220 3.50 6.56 1.12
N ASP A 221 4.02 7.43 1.98
CA ASP A 221 3.25 8.52 2.57
C ASP A 221 3.41 9.83 1.81
N SER A 222 4.64 10.16 1.41
CA SER A 222 4.93 11.39 0.68
C SER A 222 6.22 11.28 -0.14
N ALA A 223 6.39 12.17 -1.12
CA ALA A 223 7.61 12.29 -1.92
C ALA A 223 8.61 13.20 -1.18
N GLU A 224 9.36 12.63 -0.25
CA GLU A 224 10.44 13.31 0.47
C GLU A 224 11.74 13.33 -0.35
N ASP A 225 12.74 14.08 0.12
CA ASP A 225 14.03 14.27 -0.56
C ASP A 225 14.72 12.93 -0.91
N GLU A 226 14.57 11.90 -0.06
CA GLU A 226 15.14 10.58 -0.31
C GLU A 226 14.47 9.89 -1.50
N PHE A 227 13.13 9.90 -1.58
CA PHE A 227 12.39 9.31 -2.70
C PHE A 227 12.71 10.03 -4.01
N ALA A 228 12.68 11.37 -4.00
CA ALA A 228 13.03 12.17 -5.17
C ALA A 228 14.45 11.85 -5.65
N GLY A 229 15.40 11.70 -4.71
CA GLY A 229 16.76 11.29 -5.02
C GLY A 229 16.85 9.90 -5.64
N VAL A 230 16.07 8.92 -5.17
CA VAL A 230 16.02 7.55 -5.74
C VAL A 230 15.48 7.58 -7.17
N VAL A 231 14.35 8.26 -7.38
CA VAL A 231 13.72 8.40 -8.70
C VAL A 231 14.67 9.08 -9.68
N GLU A 232 15.26 10.21 -9.30
CA GLU A 232 16.15 10.98 -10.18
C GLU A 232 17.44 10.20 -10.50
N LYS A 233 18.10 9.63 -9.48
CA LYS A 233 19.40 8.97 -9.66
C LYS A 233 19.32 7.73 -10.54
N TYR A 234 18.25 6.95 -10.39
CA TYR A 234 18.10 5.66 -11.05
C TYR A 234 17.11 5.69 -12.23
N GLU A 235 16.63 6.88 -12.60
CA GLU A 235 15.65 7.10 -13.68
C GLU A 235 14.41 6.18 -13.51
N LEU A 236 13.85 6.20 -12.30
CA LEU A 236 12.71 5.38 -11.91
C LEU A 236 11.42 6.19 -11.82
N LEU A 237 10.30 5.50 -11.74
CA LEU A 237 9.00 6.02 -11.32
C LEU A 237 8.38 5.04 -10.34
N LEU A 238 7.48 5.51 -9.49
CA LEU A 238 6.71 4.66 -8.59
C LEU A 238 5.34 4.37 -9.21
N ALA A 239 5.06 3.09 -9.46
CA ALA A 239 3.73 2.61 -9.79
C ALA A 239 2.99 2.18 -8.52
N ASP A 240 1.90 2.87 -8.20
CA ASP A 240 0.93 2.48 -7.18
C ASP A 240 -0.20 1.70 -7.87
N TRP A 241 0.03 0.40 -7.94
CA TRP A 241 -0.80 -0.55 -8.67
C TRP A 241 -2.19 -0.70 -8.08
N CYS A 242 -2.34 -0.55 -6.76
CA CYS A 242 -3.64 -0.62 -6.10
C CYS A 242 -4.50 0.62 -6.40
N ASN A 243 -3.89 1.77 -6.66
CA ASN A 243 -4.61 3.02 -6.91
C ASN A 243 -4.59 3.47 -8.37
N GLY A 244 -3.94 2.72 -9.27
CA GLY A 244 -3.81 3.08 -10.68
C GLY A 244 -3.06 4.41 -10.86
N LYS A 245 -1.99 4.64 -10.09
CA LYS A 245 -1.24 5.92 -10.14
C LYS A 245 0.22 5.71 -10.50
N ILE A 246 0.78 6.70 -11.17
CA ILE A 246 2.21 6.84 -11.43
C ILE A 246 2.70 8.10 -10.72
N ILE A 247 3.79 7.97 -9.97
CA ILE A 247 4.41 9.04 -9.21
C ILE A 247 5.85 9.19 -9.69
N PHE A 248 6.26 10.43 -9.92
CA PHE A 248 7.59 10.84 -10.37
C PHE A 248 8.29 11.64 -9.27
#